data_AF-A0A1S1PXL2-F1
#
_entry.id   AF-A0A1S1PXL2-F1
#
_cell.length_a   1.000
_cell.length_b   1.000
_cell.length_c   1.000
_cell.angle_alpha   90.00
_cell.angle_beta   90.00
_cell.angle_gamma   90.00
#
_symmetry.space_group_name_H-M   'P 1'
#
loop_
_entity.id
_entity.type
_entity.pdbx_description
1 polymer ?
#
loop_
_entity_poly.entity_id
_entity_poly.type
_entity_poly.pdbx_seq_one_letter_code
_entity_poly.pdbx_strand_id
1 'polypeptide(L)'
;MTLTVADRGIPARVLTAYKEATDRLAQDKPDCHLPWELLAAIGKIESGHGTGRPITDDGTITPPILGPPLNGTGNVALIRDTDNGTLDHDTTYDRAVGPMQFIPTTWRTSGRDGSGDGRNDPHNIFDATLAAGHYLCAAGRDLNNPDQLRAAIYSYNPSDAYVRTVLTWLSGYRQGGAAALPSGPSPTTPPPPDQPSMPAPPGTPAATTSPPAPAGTATPTPTTPTPARTLPGVTIIPLTPREPSPTPSAPTRTSSPEPSEPPRTSPTPVPTPTPTPSDTAVPSPVAQAGSRESSDSAVTATTIPPARPAETPTTSTGVTSGALSE
;
A
#
# COMPACT_ATOMS: atom_id res chain seq x y z
N MET A 1 -2.49 13.81 -12.23
CA MET A 1 -2.27 14.82 -11.17
C MET A 1 -0.77 14.84 -10.91
N THR A 2 -0.15 16.01 -10.97
CA THR A 2 1.25 16.17 -10.53
C THR A 2 1.22 16.53 -9.05
N LEU A 3 1.84 15.72 -8.21
CA LEU A 3 1.91 16.01 -6.77
C LEU A 3 2.86 17.17 -6.50
N THR A 4 2.51 18.06 -5.57
CA THR A 4 3.45 19.07 -5.08
C THR A 4 4.60 18.42 -4.32
N VAL A 5 5.66 19.18 -4.01
CA VAL A 5 6.75 18.67 -3.15
C VAL A 5 6.21 18.22 -1.79
N ALA A 6 5.30 19.00 -1.19
CA ALA A 6 4.68 18.67 0.08
C ALA A 6 3.82 17.40 -0.01
N ASP A 7 3.04 17.24 -1.09
CA ASP A 7 2.20 16.06 -1.30
C ASP A 7 3.02 14.77 -1.45
N ARG A 8 4.22 14.87 -2.04
CA ARG A 8 5.16 13.76 -2.20
C ARG A 8 5.92 13.40 -0.92
N GLY A 9 5.77 14.17 0.14
CA GLY A 9 6.47 13.96 1.41
C GLY A 9 6.04 12.65 2.08
N ILE A 10 7.00 11.75 2.34
CA ILE A 10 6.81 10.51 3.09
C ILE A 10 7.91 10.43 4.14
N PRO A 11 7.63 10.17 5.44
CA PRO A 11 8.67 9.89 6.42
C PRO A 11 9.61 8.79 5.91
N ALA A 12 10.92 9.01 5.98
CA ALA A 12 11.92 8.17 5.33
C ALA A 12 11.79 6.70 5.72
N ARG A 13 11.51 6.44 7.00
CA ARG A 13 11.29 5.11 7.57
C ARG A 13 10.04 4.43 7.01
N VAL A 14 8.98 5.19 6.78
CA VAL A 14 7.73 4.71 6.16
C VAL A 14 7.95 4.39 4.68
N LEU A 15 8.72 5.24 3.97
CA LEU A 15 9.11 4.96 2.58
C LEU A 15 9.97 3.70 2.48
N THR A 16 10.89 3.48 3.42
CA THR A 16 11.66 2.24 3.52
C THR A 16 10.74 1.04 3.68
N ALA A 17 9.80 1.08 4.62
CA ALA A 17 8.82 0.00 4.83
C ALA A 17 8.02 -0.33 3.56
N TYR A 18 7.56 0.68 2.80
CA TYR A 18 6.88 0.47 1.52
C TYR A 18 7.74 -0.29 0.50
N LYS A 19 9.01 0.08 0.38
CA LYS A 19 9.93 -0.56 -0.56
C LYS A 19 10.29 -1.98 -0.13
N GLU A 20 10.65 -2.18 1.13
CA GLU A 20 11.03 -3.50 1.66
C GLU A 20 9.87 -4.50 1.58
N ALA A 21 8.64 -4.09 1.88
CA ALA A 21 7.47 -4.95 1.74
C ALA A 21 7.24 -5.35 0.27
N THR A 22 7.40 -4.42 -0.68
CA THR A 22 7.33 -4.71 -2.11
C THR A 22 8.45 -5.67 -2.54
N ASP A 23 9.68 -5.44 -2.11
CA ASP A 23 10.83 -6.30 -2.44
C ASP A 23 10.62 -7.73 -1.88
N ARG A 24 10.07 -7.84 -0.67
CA ARG A 24 9.72 -9.12 -0.07
C ARG A 24 8.61 -9.83 -0.85
N LEU A 25 7.55 -9.11 -1.22
CA LEU A 25 6.44 -9.68 -1.98
C LEU A 25 6.81 -10.01 -3.43
N ALA A 26 7.80 -9.33 -4.01
CA ALA A 26 8.34 -9.71 -5.31
C ALA A 26 9.03 -11.09 -5.26
N GLN A 27 9.56 -11.49 -4.10
CA GLN A 27 10.13 -12.82 -3.87
C GLN A 27 9.05 -13.85 -3.54
N ASP A 28 8.14 -13.51 -2.62
CA ASP A 28 7.14 -14.44 -2.09
C ASP A 28 5.93 -14.64 -3.05
N LYS A 29 5.59 -13.61 -3.83
CA LYS A 29 4.44 -13.54 -4.75
C LYS A 29 4.80 -12.79 -6.04
N PRO A 30 5.73 -13.30 -6.87
CA PRO A 30 6.24 -12.59 -8.04
C PRO A 30 5.15 -12.18 -9.04
N ASP A 31 4.12 -13.01 -9.22
CA ASP A 31 3.02 -12.74 -10.14
C ASP A 31 2.10 -11.58 -9.70
N CYS A 32 2.24 -11.10 -8.45
CA CYS A 32 1.44 -9.99 -7.95
C CYS A 32 1.85 -8.64 -8.52
N HIS A 33 3.13 -8.44 -8.84
CA HIS A 33 3.65 -7.17 -9.34
C HIS A 33 3.24 -5.93 -8.52
N LEU A 34 3.22 -6.03 -7.19
CA LEU A 34 2.85 -4.92 -6.30
C LEU A 34 3.86 -3.76 -6.37
N PRO A 35 3.48 -2.56 -6.84
CA PRO A 35 4.38 -1.40 -6.80
C PRO A 35 4.37 -0.76 -5.41
N TRP A 36 5.52 -0.30 -4.91
CA TRP A 36 5.61 0.39 -3.61
C TRP A 36 4.75 1.66 -3.59
N GLU A 37 4.55 2.30 -4.75
CA GLU A 37 3.72 3.48 -4.92
C GLU A 37 2.25 3.21 -4.57
N LEU A 38 1.76 1.96 -4.70
CA LEU A 38 0.41 1.61 -4.29
C LEU A 38 0.28 1.59 -2.77
N LEU A 39 1.27 1.03 -2.07
CA LEU A 39 1.33 1.04 -0.61
C LEU A 39 1.42 2.49 -0.09
N ALA A 40 2.23 3.32 -0.75
CA ALA A 40 2.30 4.75 -0.45
C ALA A 40 0.96 5.47 -0.69
N ALA A 41 0.29 5.22 -1.82
CA ALA A 41 -1.00 5.82 -2.12
C ALA A 41 -2.06 5.49 -1.07
N ILE A 42 -2.11 4.23 -0.62
CA ILE A 42 -3.01 3.79 0.45
C ILE A 42 -2.61 4.44 1.77
N GLY A 43 -1.36 4.33 2.20
CA GLY A 43 -0.91 4.92 3.47
C GLY A 43 -1.07 6.46 3.55
N LYS A 44 -1.01 7.16 2.41
CA LYS A 44 -1.34 8.59 2.33
C LYS A 44 -2.79 8.86 2.73
N ILE A 45 -3.72 8.06 2.23
CA ILE A 45 -5.16 8.22 2.45
C ILE A 45 -5.54 7.75 3.85
N GLU A 46 -4.98 6.63 4.30
CA GLU A 46 -5.34 5.99 5.57
C GLU A 46 -4.85 6.79 6.78
N SER A 47 -3.63 7.34 6.74
CA SER A 47 -3.05 7.99 7.93
C SER A 47 -2.14 9.18 7.61
N GLY A 48 -2.07 9.61 6.34
CA GLY A 48 -1.06 10.59 5.92
C GLY A 48 0.36 10.08 6.16
N HIS A 49 0.61 8.79 5.97
CA HIS A 49 1.86 8.09 6.28
C HIS A 49 2.26 8.12 7.77
N GLY A 50 1.32 8.36 8.69
CA GLY A 50 1.63 8.59 10.10
C GLY A 50 2.42 9.88 10.34
N THR A 51 2.41 10.82 9.40
CA THR A 51 3.15 12.09 9.51
C THR A 51 2.77 12.86 10.78
N GLY A 52 3.76 13.48 11.42
CA GLY A 52 3.56 14.24 12.66
C GLY A 52 3.58 13.38 13.93
N ARG A 53 3.82 12.07 13.80
CA ARG A 53 4.00 11.16 14.94
C ARG A 53 5.45 10.67 15.03
N PRO A 54 5.98 10.49 16.25
CA PRO A 54 7.21 9.74 16.46
C PRO A 54 7.15 8.34 15.84
N ILE A 55 8.19 8.01 15.07
CA ILE A 55 8.41 6.66 14.55
C ILE A 55 9.77 6.19 15.06
N THR A 56 9.75 5.16 15.87
CA THR A 56 10.92 4.55 16.52
C THR A 56 11.84 3.83 15.54
N ASP A 57 13.01 3.40 16.00
CA ASP A 57 14.01 2.76 15.15
C ASP A 57 13.65 1.36 14.64
N ASP A 58 12.69 0.72 15.29
CA ASP A 58 12.07 -0.54 14.87
C ASP A 58 10.83 -0.32 14.00
N GLY A 59 10.36 0.92 13.83
CA GLY A 59 9.19 1.25 13.01
C GLY A 59 7.87 1.40 13.77
N THR A 60 7.86 1.23 15.09
CA THR A 60 6.68 1.44 15.92
C THR A 60 6.29 2.93 15.94
N ILE A 61 5.03 3.22 15.61
CA ILE A 61 4.45 4.57 15.61
C ILE A 61 3.77 4.82 16.95
N THR A 62 4.12 5.91 17.62
CA THR A 62 3.54 6.29 18.91
C THR A 62 3.05 7.75 18.92
N PRO A 63 1.92 8.07 19.60
CA PRO A 63 0.95 7.12 20.13
C PRO A 63 0.25 6.33 19.00
N PRO A 64 -0.44 5.22 19.32
CA PRO A 64 -1.20 4.44 18.35
C PRO A 64 -2.11 5.30 17.46
N ILE A 65 -2.25 4.87 16.20
CA ILE A 65 -3.22 5.43 15.26
C ILE A 65 -4.45 4.56 15.33
N LEU A 66 -5.56 5.12 15.82
CA LEU A 66 -6.85 4.47 15.90
C LEU A 66 -7.87 5.30 15.12
N GLY A 67 -8.63 4.64 14.26
CA GLY A 67 -9.79 5.21 13.58
C GLY A 67 -10.96 5.47 14.53
N PRO A 68 -12.03 6.12 14.03
CA PRO A 68 -13.26 6.25 14.78
C PRO A 68 -13.91 4.87 15.03
N PRO A 69 -14.72 4.72 16.10
CA PRO A 69 -15.54 3.53 16.31
C PRO A 69 -16.40 3.22 15.10
N LEU A 70 -16.42 1.96 14.67
CA LEU A 70 -17.27 1.49 13.61
C LEU A 70 -18.68 1.18 14.14
N ASN A 71 -19.39 2.23 14.50
CA ASN A 71 -20.67 2.16 15.22
C ASN A 71 -21.92 2.23 14.31
N GLY A 72 -21.77 2.25 12.98
CA GLY A 72 -22.89 2.34 12.05
C GLY A 72 -23.57 3.71 11.94
N THR A 73 -23.03 4.76 12.57
CA THR A 73 -23.62 6.11 12.52
C THR A 73 -23.15 6.86 11.28
N GLY A 74 -24.08 7.49 10.55
CA GLY A 74 -23.78 8.23 9.33
C GLY A 74 -23.24 7.31 8.24
N ASN A 75 -22.08 7.65 7.69
CA ASN A 75 -21.42 6.85 6.64
C ASN A 75 -20.41 5.84 7.22
N VAL A 76 -20.40 5.60 8.52
CA VAL A 76 -19.44 4.68 9.16
C VAL A 76 -19.98 3.26 9.17
N ALA A 77 -19.12 2.26 8.94
CA ALA A 77 -19.52 0.86 9.01
C ALA A 77 -19.96 0.48 10.43
N LEU A 78 -20.85 -0.52 10.54
CA LEU A 78 -21.18 -1.13 11.83
C LEU A 78 -20.37 -2.41 11.99
N ILE A 79 -19.32 -2.37 12.81
CA ILE A 79 -18.51 -3.53 13.17
C ILE A 79 -18.40 -3.56 14.70
N ARG A 80 -19.05 -4.55 15.32
CA ARG A 80 -18.93 -4.81 16.75
C ARG A 80 -17.54 -5.37 17.06
N ASP A 81 -17.11 -5.19 18.30
CA ASP A 81 -15.86 -5.75 18.81
C ASP A 81 -15.67 -7.22 18.40
N THR A 82 -14.50 -7.54 17.86
CA THR A 82 -14.14 -8.90 17.39
C THR A 82 -12.88 -9.47 18.03
N ASP A 83 -12.20 -8.72 18.88
CA ASP A 83 -10.95 -9.12 19.51
C ASP A 83 -10.90 -8.82 21.02
N ASN A 84 -12.03 -8.47 21.61
CA ASN A 84 -12.19 -8.16 23.02
C ASN A 84 -11.37 -6.91 23.45
N GLY A 85 -11.22 -5.95 22.53
CA GLY A 85 -10.47 -4.69 22.68
C GLY A 85 -8.95 -4.87 22.66
N THR A 86 -8.44 -5.96 22.07
CA THR A 86 -7.01 -6.29 22.12
C THR A 86 -6.17 -5.31 21.31
N LEU A 87 -6.60 -4.97 20.09
CA LEU A 87 -5.82 -4.12 19.18
C LEU A 87 -6.19 -2.64 19.25
N ASP A 88 -7.41 -2.29 19.67
CA ASP A 88 -7.92 -0.92 19.63
C ASP A 88 -8.46 -0.39 20.97
N HIS A 89 -8.45 -1.22 22.02
CA HIS A 89 -8.93 -0.90 23.36
C HIS A 89 -10.43 -0.53 23.44
N ASP A 90 -11.23 -0.91 22.45
CA ASP A 90 -12.68 -0.71 22.42
C ASP A 90 -13.41 -2.06 22.49
N THR A 91 -14.12 -2.29 23.59
CA THR A 91 -14.87 -3.56 23.81
C THR A 91 -16.30 -3.52 23.28
N THR A 92 -16.66 -2.46 22.54
CA THR A 92 -18.02 -2.31 21.99
C THR A 92 -18.00 -2.36 20.47
N TYR A 93 -17.13 -1.59 19.83
CA TYR A 93 -17.01 -1.52 18.37
C TYR A 93 -15.55 -1.56 17.96
N ASP A 94 -15.25 -2.36 16.92
CA ASP A 94 -13.92 -2.36 16.33
C ASP A 94 -13.59 -0.97 15.75
N ARG A 95 -12.31 -0.63 15.75
CA ARG A 95 -11.72 0.52 15.09
C ARG A 95 -10.69 0.05 14.09
N ALA A 96 -10.43 0.87 13.08
CA ALA A 96 -9.26 0.67 12.24
C ALA A 96 -7.98 0.99 13.03
N VAL A 97 -6.96 0.15 12.93
CA VAL A 97 -5.72 0.21 13.71
C VAL A 97 -4.49 0.43 12.81
N GLY A 98 -3.57 1.26 13.27
CA GLY A 98 -2.26 1.44 12.66
C GLY A 98 -2.22 2.36 11.44
N PRO A 99 -1.02 2.61 10.87
CA PRO A 99 -0.84 3.52 9.74
C PRO A 99 -1.49 3.06 8.44
N MET A 100 -1.81 1.76 8.35
CA MET A 100 -2.53 1.16 7.21
C MET A 100 -4.00 0.84 7.54
N GLN A 101 -4.50 1.30 8.71
CA GLN A 101 -5.91 1.31 9.11
C GLN A 101 -6.62 -0.05 8.95
N PHE A 102 -6.01 -1.12 9.45
CA PHE A 102 -6.62 -2.45 9.41
C PHE A 102 -7.77 -2.60 10.41
N ILE A 103 -8.82 -3.34 10.07
CA ILE A 103 -9.83 -3.78 11.05
C ILE A 103 -9.30 -5.03 11.78
N PRO A 104 -9.54 -5.23 13.09
CA PRO A 104 -9.08 -6.39 13.85
C PRO A 104 -9.34 -7.75 13.17
N THR A 105 -10.52 -7.93 12.58
CA THR A 105 -10.84 -9.13 11.79
C THR A 105 -9.92 -9.37 10.59
N THR A 106 -9.56 -8.32 9.85
CA THR A 106 -8.63 -8.39 8.72
C THR A 106 -7.20 -8.56 9.21
N TRP A 107 -6.82 -7.91 10.31
CA TRP A 107 -5.49 -8.06 10.92
C TRP A 107 -5.21 -9.51 11.31
N ARG A 108 -6.20 -10.20 11.89
CA ARG A 108 -6.06 -11.62 12.28
C ARG A 108 -5.61 -12.53 11.14
N THR A 109 -5.97 -12.23 9.89
CA THR A 109 -5.59 -13.05 8.72
C THR A 109 -4.44 -12.45 7.91
N SER A 110 -4.33 -11.13 7.89
CA SER A 110 -3.38 -10.39 7.05
C SER A 110 -2.12 -9.96 7.77
N GLY A 111 -2.13 -9.86 9.11
CA GLY A 111 -1.00 -9.41 9.92
C GLY A 111 0.25 -10.25 9.67
N ARG A 112 1.39 -9.58 9.50
CA ARG A 112 2.69 -10.20 9.20
C ARG A 112 3.78 -9.43 9.94
N ASP A 113 4.79 -10.17 10.37
CA ASP A 113 6.02 -9.65 10.94
C ASP A 113 6.90 -9.14 9.79
N GLY A 114 6.78 -7.84 9.51
CA GLY A 114 7.58 -7.16 8.51
C GLY A 114 8.88 -6.60 9.09
N SER A 115 8.92 -6.37 10.40
CA SER A 115 10.10 -5.88 11.12
C SER A 115 11.12 -6.98 11.46
N GLY A 116 10.69 -8.24 11.50
CA GLY A 116 11.50 -9.41 11.84
C GLY A 116 11.70 -9.63 13.34
N ASP A 117 10.86 -9.03 14.20
CA ASP A 117 10.99 -9.07 15.66
C ASP A 117 10.22 -10.23 16.32
N GLY A 118 9.51 -11.03 15.52
CA GLY A 118 8.69 -12.15 15.95
C GLY A 118 7.27 -11.76 16.39
N ARG A 119 6.84 -10.52 16.17
CA ARG A 119 5.49 -10.04 16.50
C ARG A 119 4.80 -9.51 15.24
N ASN A 120 3.47 -9.54 15.27
CA ASN A 120 2.64 -8.87 14.28
C ASN A 120 1.97 -7.68 14.99
N ASP A 121 2.57 -6.50 14.94
CA ASP A 121 2.05 -5.27 15.53
C ASP A 121 1.45 -4.35 14.45
N PRO A 122 0.12 -4.08 14.46
CA PRO A 122 -0.49 -3.17 13.50
C PRO A 122 0.03 -1.74 13.62
N HIS A 123 0.63 -1.36 14.75
CA HIS A 123 1.22 -0.04 14.96
C HIS A 123 2.70 0.05 14.54
N ASN A 124 3.32 -1.06 14.13
CA ASN A 124 4.61 -1.06 13.46
C ASN A 124 4.44 -0.86 11.95
N ILE A 125 5.12 0.13 11.37
CA ILE A 125 4.96 0.44 9.94
C ILE A 125 5.43 -0.68 9.01
N PHE A 126 6.46 -1.44 9.38
CA PHE A 126 6.96 -2.55 8.55
C PHE A 126 5.93 -3.68 8.49
N ASP A 127 5.40 -4.06 9.66
CA ASP A 127 4.35 -5.09 9.79
C ASP A 127 3.06 -4.68 9.07
N ALA A 128 2.56 -3.47 9.36
CA ALA A 128 1.35 -2.94 8.74
C ALA A 128 1.47 -2.87 7.22
N THR A 129 2.64 -2.51 6.71
CA THR A 129 2.89 -2.41 5.28
C THR A 129 2.98 -3.78 4.62
N LEU A 130 3.70 -4.74 5.21
CA LEU A 130 3.79 -6.09 4.68
C LEU A 130 2.42 -6.78 4.69
N ALA A 131 1.63 -6.56 5.75
CA ALA A 131 0.24 -7.02 5.82
C ALA A 131 -0.62 -6.42 4.69
N ALA A 132 -0.51 -5.12 4.44
CA ALA A 132 -1.25 -4.44 3.36
C ALA A 132 -0.88 -4.99 1.98
N GLY A 133 0.41 -5.17 1.71
CA GLY A 133 0.87 -5.77 0.46
C GLY A 133 0.37 -7.21 0.29
N HIS A 134 0.45 -8.02 1.35
CA HIS A 134 -0.05 -9.39 1.33
C HIS A 134 -1.57 -9.44 1.04
N TYR A 135 -2.34 -8.53 1.63
CA TYR A 135 -3.79 -8.39 1.41
C TYR A 135 -4.11 -8.01 -0.04
N LEU A 136 -3.42 -7.02 -0.60
CA LEU A 136 -3.61 -6.60 -1.99
C LEU A 136 -3.27 -7.73 -2.99
N CYS A 137 -2.22 -8.49 -2.70
CA CYS A 137 -1.78 -9.68 -3.44
C CYS A 137 -2.58 -10.96 -3.12
N ALA A 138 -3.72 -10.87 -2.42
CA ALA A 138 -4.55 -12.04 -2.18
C ALA A 138 -5.21 -12.54 -3.47
N ALA A 139 -5.69 -13.79 -3.45
CA ALA A 139 -6.44 -14.41 -4.55
C ALA A 139 -5.69 -14.49 -5.91
N GLY A 140 -4.36 -14.51 -5.91
CA GLY A 140 -3.56 -14.68 -7.13
C GLY A 140 -3.68 -13.54 -8.13
N ARG A 141 -3.97 -12.32 -7.64
CA ARG A 141 -4.11 -11.13 -8.47
C ARG A 141 -2.76 -10.69 -9.04
N ASP A 142 -2.78 -10.20 -10.27
CA ASP A 142 -1.71 -9.44 -10.91
C ASP A 142 -2.06 -7.95 -10.92
N LEU A 143 -1.31 -7.14 -10.16
CA LEU A 143 -1.56 -5.71 -9.99
C LEU A 143 -1.01 -4.86 -11.14
N ASN A 144 -0.35 -5.46 -12.14
CA ASN A 144 -0.12 -4.80 -13.43
C ASN A 144 -1.38 -4.79 -14.30
N ASN A 145 -2.32 -5.72 -14.08
CA ASN A 145 -3.60 -5.70 -14.76
C ASN A 145 -4.51 -4.61 -14.14
N PRO A 146 -4.96 -3.59 -14.91
CA PRO A 146 -5.74 -2.48 -14.38
C PRO A 146 -7.05 -2.88 -13.68
N ASP A 147 -7.74 -3.91 -14.18
CA ASP A 147 -9.00 -4.37 -13.60
C ASP A 147 -8.76 -5.08 -12.26
N GLN A 148 -7.71 -5.88 -12.18
CA GLN A 148 -7.33 -6.58 -10.94
C GLN A 148 -6.75 -5.61 -9.90
N LEU A 149 -5.98 -4.62 -10.32
CA LEU A 149 -5.54 -3.51 -9.48
C LEU A 149 -6.74 -2.76 -8.89
N ARG A 150 -7.71 -2.40 -9.73
CA ARG A 150 -8.93 -1.71 -9.31
C ARG A 150 -9.72 -2.56 -8.31
N ALA A 151 -9.87 -3.86 -8.58
CA ALA A 151 -10.54 -4.80 -7.68
C ALA A 151 -9.79 -4.97 -6.35
N ALA A 152 -8.45 -4.97 -6.37
CA ALA A 152 -7.64 -5.04 -5.16
C ALA A 152 -7.86 -3.83 -4.26
N ILE A 153 -7.80 -2.63 -4.83
CA ILE A 153 -8.04 -1.37 -4.11
C ILE A 153 -9.48 -1.33 -3.58
N TYR A 154 -10.46 -1.73 -4.40
CA TYR A 154 -11.86 -1.79 -3.98
C TYR A 154 -12.08 -2.79 -2.85
N SER A 155 -11.33 -3.90 -2.79
CA SER A 155 -11.39 -4.84 -1.66
C SER A 155 -10.79 -4.27 -0.38
N TYR A 156 -9.94 -3.24 -0.45
CA TYR A 156 -9.42 -2.54 0.72
C TYR A 156 -10.49 -1.62 1.31
N ASN A 157 -11.13 -0.82 0.45
CA ASN A 157 -12.33 -0.07 0.77
C ASN A 157 -13.28 -0.03 -0.46
N PRO A 158 -14.49 -0.62 -0.36
CA PRO A 158 -15.45 -0.76 -1.46
C PRO A 158 -16.21 0.54 -1.78
N SER A 159 -15.43 1.56 -2.15
CA SER A 159 -15.89 2.87 -2.59
C SER A 159 -15.17 3.26 -3.87
N ASP A 160 -15.94 3.55 -4.93
CA ASP A 160 -15.35 4.03 -6.18
C ASP A 160 -14.63 5.36 -6.03
N ALA A 161 -15.08 6.20 -5.09
CA ALA A 161 -14.38 7.44 -4.76
C ALA A 161 -13.01 7.14 -4.14
N TYR A 162 -12.94 6.18 -3.23
CA TYR A 162 -11.67 5.72 -2.65
C TYR A 162 -10.74 5.19 -3.73
N VAL A 163 -11.23 4.29 -4.60
CA VAL A 163 -10.45 3.73 -5.70
C VAL A 163 -9.86 4.81 -6.61
N ARG A 164 -10.67 5.80 -7.02
CA ARG A 164 -10.18 6.92 -7.84
C ARG A 164 -9.11 7.74 -7.12
N THR A 165 -9.29 7.98 -5.83
CA THR A 165 -8.32 8.73 -5.02
C THR A 165 -7.00 7.97 -4.89
N VAL A 166 -7.02 6.67 -4.58
CA VAL A 166 -5.82 5.81 -4.54
C VAL A 166 -5.11 5.82 -5.89
N LEU A 167 -5.83 5.59 -6.99
CA LEU A 167 -5.24 5.61 -8.34
C LEU A 167 -4.64 6.97 -8.70
N THR A 168 -5.22 8.06 -8.20
CA THR A 168 -4.69 9.42 -8.38
C THR A 168 -3.35 9.60 -7.66
N TRP A 169 -3.26 9.19 -6.39
CA TRP A 169 -2.02 9.22 -5.62
C TRP A 169 -0.95 8.27 -6.18
N LEU A 170 -1.35 7.06 -6.57
CA LEU A 170 -0.47 6.08 -7.24
C LEU A 170 0.16 6.67 -8.49
N SER A 171 -0.67 7.27 -9.37
CA SER A 171 -0.17 7.96 -10.56
C SER A 171 0.76 9.11 -10.20
N GLY A 172 0.46 9.84 -9.14
CA GLY A 172 1.26 10.95 -8.64
C GLY A 172 2.66 10.52 -8.19
N TYR A 173 2.76 9.46 -7.37
CA TYR A 173 4.05 8.90 -6.94
C TYR A 173 4.84 8.28 -8.10
N ARG A 174 4.17 7.62 -9.06
CA ARG A 174 4.85 7.09 -10.26
C ARG A 174 5.50 8.19 -11.11
N GLN A 175 4.85 9.35 -11.23
CA GLN A 175 5.35 10.46 -12.05
C GLN A 175 6.39 11.30 -11.30
N GLY A 176 6.16 11.58 -10.02
CA GLY A 176 6.97 12.52 -9.24
C GLY A 176 7.93 11.86 -8.25
N GLY A 177 7.85 10.55 -8.03
CA GLY A 177 8.52 9.89 -6.92
C GLY A 177 8.01 10.33 -5.55
N ALA A 178 8.71 9.89 -4.50
CA ALA A 178 8.52 10.35 -3.13
C ALA A 178 9.67 11.27 -2.69
N ALA A 179 9.36 12.25 -1.84
CA ALA A 179 10.35 13.04 -1.13
C ALA A 179 10.47 12.50 0.30
N ALA A 180 11.61 11.92 0.64
CA ALA A 180 11.85 11.39 1.98
C ALA A 180 11.94 12.55 3.00
N LEU A 181 11.05 12.54 3.98
CA LEU A 181 11.06 13.44 5.13
C LEU A 181 11.80 12.78 6.30
N PRO A 182 12.40 13.54 7.22
CA PRO A 182 12.92 12.97 8.46
C PRO A 182 11.83 12.18 9.21
N SER A 183 12.17 11.01 9.75
CA SER A 183 11.25 10.15 10.52
C SER A 183 11.06 10.60 11.98
N GLY A 184 11.75 11.66 12.41
CA GLY A 184 11.64 12.24 13.74
C GLY A 184 10.44 13.19 13.87
N PRO A 185 10.10 13.64 15.10
CA PRO A 185 9.01 14.58 15.30
C PRO A 185 9.27 15.85 14.49
N SER A 186 8.43 16.07 13.48
CA SER A 186 8.36 17.37 12.80
C SER A 186 7.83 18.40 13.80
N PRO A 187 8.32 19.65 13.82
CA PRO A 187 7.72 20.69 14.66
C PRO A 187 6.21 20.79 14.37
N THR A 188 5.43 20.69 15.44
CA THR A 188 3.98 20.57 15.49
C THR A 188 3.27 21.48 14.50
N THR A 189 2.76 20.91 13.41
CA THR A 189 1.61 21.49 12.70
C THR A 189 0.37 20.82 13.28
N PRO A 190 -0.67 21.57 13.70
CA PRO A 190 -1.91 20.97 14.21
C PRO A 190 -2.48 19.98 13.20
N PRO A 191 -3.09 18.87 13.65
CA PRO A 191 -3.78 17.96 12.74
C PRO A 191 -4.86 18.75 11.97
N PRO A 192 -5.08 18.47 10.67
CA PRO A 192 -6.20 19.04 9.97
C PRO A 192 -7.50 18.60 10.66
N PRO A 193 -8.49 19.50 10.81
CA PRO A 193 -9.79 19.14 11.37
C PRO A 193 -10.50 18.18 10.42
N ASP A 194 -11.09 17.13 10.99
CA ASP A 194 -12.06 16.20 10.39
C ASP A 194 -11.80 15.80 8.93
N GLN A 195 -10.91 14.82 8.73
CA GLN A 195 -11.06 13.98 7.53
C GLN A 195 -12.39 13.22 7.62
N PRO A 196 -13.23 13.27 6.58
CA PRO A 196 -14.48 12.54 6.59
C PRO A 196 -14.20 11.05 6.80
N SER A 197 -14.83 10.47 7.83
CA SER A 197 -14.89 9.03 8.04
C SER A 197 -15.23 8.35 6.72
N MET A 198 -14.43 7.37 6.32
CA MET A 198 -14.64 6.67 5.06
C MET A 198 -16.02 6.01 5.03
N PRO A 199 -16.72 6.05 3.87
CA PRO A 199 -17.96 5.32 3.69
C PRO A 199 -17.74 3.83 3.95
N ALA A 200 -18.62 3.25 4.76
CA ALA A 200 -18.76 1.82 4.90
C ALA A 200 -18.94 1.14 3.52
N PRO A 201 -18.45 -0.10 3.35
CA PRO A 201 -19.04 -1.01 2.38
C PRO A 201 -20.56 -1.06 2.50
N PRO A 202 -21.30 -1.20 1.39
CA PRO A 202 -22.63 -1.78 1.45
C PRO A 202 -22.48 -3.15 2.13
N GLY A 203 -23.12 -3.29 3.29
CA GLY A 203 -23.14 -4.54 4.04
C GLY A 203 -23.61 -5.66 3.13
N THR A 204 -22.76 -6.65 2.90
CA THR A 204 -23.27 -7.97 2.51
C THR A 204 -24.00 -8.49 3.74
N PRO A 205 -25.28 -8.93 3.66
CA PRO A 205 -26.03 -9.34 4.83
C PRO A 205 -25.27 -10.43 5.59
N ALA A 206 -25.10 -10.21 6.89
CA ALA A 206 -24.65 -11.22 7.82
C ALA A 206 -25.44 -12.51 7.61
N ALA A 207 -24.72 -13.63 7.54
CA ALA A 207 -25.32 -14.95 7.70
C ALA A 207 -26.16 -14.93 8.98
N THR A 208 -27.45 -15.25 8.83
CA THR A 208 -28.41 -15.32 9.91
C THR A 208 -27.94 -16.33 10.96
N THR A 209 -27.42 -15.87 12.09
CA THR A 209 -27.33 -16.68 13.28
C THR A 209 -28.72 -16.75 13.91
N SER A 210 -29.26 -17.95 14.02
CA SER A 210 -30.53 -18.21 14.70
C SER A 210 -30.45 -17.75 16.17
N PRO A 211 -31.53 -17.18 16.73
CA PRO A 211 -31.57 -16.78 18.14
C PRO A 211 -31.48 -17.99 19.09
N PRO A 212 -30.85 -17.85 20.28
CA PRO A 212 -30.78 -18.92 21.26
C PRO A 212 -32.16 -19.12 21.92
N ALA A 213 -32.61 -20.38 21.96
CA ALA A 213 -33.79 -20.79 22.73
C ALA A 213 -33.47 -20.85 24.24
N PRO A 214 -34.44 -20.52 25.12
CA PRO A 214 -34.21 -20.55 26.57
C PRO A 214 -34.21 -21.97 27.14
N ALA A 215 -33.47 -22.13 28.24
CA ALA A 215 -33.28 -23.37 28.96
C ALA A 215 -34.60 -24.05 29.40
N GLY A 216 -34.70 -25.35 29.16
CA GLY A 216 -35.80 -26.21 29.64
C GLY A 216 -35.32 -27.66 29.82
N THR A 217 -35.47 -28.16 31.03
CA THR A 217 -35.11 -29.51 31.51
C THR A 217 -36.14 -30.55 31.06
N ALA A 218 -35.70 -31.71 30.49
CA ALA A 218 -36.20 -33.09 30.74
C ALA A 218 -36.00 -34.09 29.56
N THR A 219 -35.26 -35.17 29.86
CA THR A 219 -35.31 -36.62 29.50
C THR A 219 -36.03 -37.15 28.22
N PRO A 220 -35.51 -38.21 27.54
CA PRO A 220 -35.85 -38.57 26.15
C PRO A 220 -36.87 -39.73 26.00
N THR A 221 -37.52 -39.84 24.83
CA THR A 221 -38.15 -41.10 24.34
C THR A 221 -38.24 -41.07 22.79
N PRO A 222 -38.07 -42.21 22.07
CA PRO A 222 -37.87 -42.22 20.60
C PRO A 222 -39.13 -42.61 19.80
N THR A 223 -39.27 -42.10 18.57
CA THR A 223 -40.08 -42.74 17.51
C THR A 223 -39.66 -42.30 16.10
N THR A 224 -39.57 -43.26 15.18
CA THR A 224 -39.16 -43.15 13.75
C THR A 224 -40.42 -42.96 12.83
N PRO A 225 -40.33 -42.93 11.47
CA PRO A 225 -40.34 -41.76 10.58
C PRO A 225 -41.56 -41.67 9.61
N THR A 226 -41.49 -40.75 8.61
CA THR A 226 -42.13 -40.74 7.23
C THR A 226 -43.16 -39.58 7.00
N PRO A 227 -43.41 -39.06 5.76
CA PRO A 227 -42.53 -38.34 4.81
C PRO A 227 -43.08 -36.97 4.31
N ALA A 228 -42.22 -36.24 3.60
CA ALA A 228 -42.42 -35.25 2.52
C ALA A 228 -43.72 -34.42 2.38
N ARG A 229 -43.54 -33.09 2.34
CA ARG A 229 -44.34 -32.20 1.46
C ARG A 229 -43.44 -31.16 0.78
N THR A 230 -43.37 -31.28 -0.55
CA THR A 230 -42.78 -30.33 -1.51
C THR A 230 -43.78 -29.23 -1.86
N LEU A 231 -43.29 -28.01 -2.12
CA LEU A 231 -43.80 -26.99 -3.06
C LEU A 231 -42.72 -25.88 -3.20
N PRO A 232 -42.69 -25.07 -4.27
CA PRO A 232 -41.55 -25.03 -5.18
C PRO A 232 -40.90 -23.64 -5.36
N GLY A 233 -39.64 -23.66 -5.80
CA GLY A 233 -39.06 -22.60 -6.64
C GLY A 233 -38.28 -21.51 -5.94
N VAL A 234 -37.04 -21.81 -5.51
CA VAL A 234 -35.84 -20.98 -5.77
C VAL A 234 -34.62 -21.93 -5.78
N THR A 235 -33.89 -21.93 -6.89
CA THR A 235 -32.65 -22.69 -7.09
C THR A 235 -31.52 -22.10 -6.23
N ILE A 236 -31.03 -22.85 -5.24
CA ILE A 236 -29.72 -22.62 -4.63
C ILE A 236 -28.75 -23.56 -5.35
N ILE A 237 -27.67 -23.01 -5.94
CA ILE A 237 -26.55 -23.79 -6.47
C ILE A 237 -25.52 -23.92 -5.34
N PRO A 238 -25.42 -25.06 -4.64
CA PRO A 238 -24.25 -25.33 -3.80
C PRO A 238 -23.07 -25.72 -4.69
N LEU A 239 -21.94 -25.04 -4.53
CA LEU A 239 -20.66 -25.46 -5.09
C LEU A 239 -20.22 -26.74 -4.37
N THR A 240 -20.43 -27.89 -4.99
CA THR A 240 -19.78 -29.14 -4.60
C THR A 240 -18.29 -29.10 -4.94
N PRO A 241 -17.40 -29.61 -4.06
CA PRO A 241 -16.00 -29.83 -4.39
C PRO A 241 -15.85 -30.74 -5.61
N ARG A 242 -15.02 -30.33 -6.57
CA ARG A 242 -14.75 -31.10 -7.79
C ARG A 242 -13.81 -32.26 -7.44
N GLU A 243 -14.32 -33.47 -7.52
CA GLU A 243 -13.52 -34.70 -7.55
C GLU A 243 -12.71 -34.75 -8.87
N PRO A 244 -11.44 -35.21 -8.87
CA PRO A 244 -10.62 -35.25 -10.08
C PRO A 244 -11.13 -36.30 -11.07
N SER A 245 -11.37 -35.88 -12.32
CA SER A 245 -11.72 -36.77 -13.42
C SER A 245 -10.53 -37.68 -13.80
N PRO A 246 -10.76 -38.95 -14.20
CA PRO A 246 -9.69 -39.92 -14.42
C PRO A 246 -8.90 -39.68 -15.72
N THR A 247 -7.61 -39.99 -15.64
CA THR A 247 -6.62 -40.04 -16.73
C THR A 247 -7.05 -41.03 -17.82
N PRO A 248 -7.00 -40.67 -19.12
CA PRO A 248 -7.11 -41.66 -20.19
C PRO A 248 -5.80 -42.44 -20.32
N SER A 249 -5.92 -43.77 -20.19
CA SER A 249 -4.86 -44.76 -20.39
C SER A 249 -4.22 -44.68 -21.78
N ALA A 250 -2.90 -44.89 -21.79
CA ALA A 250 -2.09 -45.06 -22.99
C ALA A 250 -2.52 -46.28 -23.83
N PRO A 251 -2.44 -46.22 -25.17
CA PRO A 251 -2.37 -47.40 -25.99
C PRO A 251 -0.91 -47.84 -26.21
N THR A 252 -0.75 -49.16 -26.14
CA THR A 252 0.45 -49.96 -26.24
C THR A 252 1.09 -49.89 -27.63
N ARG A 253 2.41 -50.13 -27.65
CA ARG A 253 3.31 -50.09 -28.82
C ARG A 253 2.96 -51.14 -29.87
N THR A 254 2.99 -50.73 -31.14
CA THR A 254 3.20 -51.60 -32.31
C THR A 254 4.38 -51.05 -33.11
N SER A 255 5.25 -51.96 -33.53
CA SER A 255 6.59 -51.78 -34.08
C SER A 255 6.65 -51.47 -35.60
N SER A 256 7.61 -50.60 -35.98
CA SER A 256 8.39 -50.57 -37.25
C SER A 256 7.70 -50.11 -38.55
N PRO A 257 8.40 -49.51 -39.57
CA PRO A 257 9.84 -49.31 -39.72
C PRO A 257 10.32 -47.85 -39.89
N GLU A 258 11.62 -47.69 -39.70
CA GLU A 258 12.48 -46.53 -39.92
C GLU A 258 12.42 -45.97 -41.36
N PRO A 259 12.20 -44.65 -41.53
CA PRO A 259 12.56 -43.95 -42.76
C PRO A 259 13.93 -43.27 -42.61
N SER A 260 14.81 -43.59 -43.57
CA SER A 260 16.19 -43.12 -43.73
C SER A 260 16.42 -41.62 -43.53
N GLU A 261 17.48 -41.31 -42.77
CA GLU A 261 18.09 -39.98 -42.65
C GLU A 261 18.56 -39.48 -44.03
N PRO A 262 18.20 -38.27 -44.47
CA PRO A 262 18.81 -37.67 -45.66
C PRO A 262 20.29 -37.33 -45.37
N PRO A 263 21.19 -37.41 -46.38
CA PRO A 263 22.62 -37.30 -46.16
C PRO A 263 23.01 -35.91 -45.64
N ARG A 264 23.81 -35.89 -44.56
CA ARG A 264 24.50 -34.69 -44.09
C ARG A 264 25.39 -34.15 -45.20
N THR A 265 25.05 -32.98 -45.71
CA THR A 265 25.97 -32.17 -46.50
C THR A 265 27.03 -31.60 -45.57
N SER A 266 28.28 -31.95 -45.85
CA SER A 266 29.47 -31.41 -45.20
C SER A 266 29.54 -29.89 -45.47
N PRO A 267 29.55 -29.01 -44.45
CA PRO A 267 29.85 -27.61 -44.68
C PRO A 267 31.36 -27.46 -44.96
N THR A 268 31.67 -26.88 -46.12
CA THR A 268 32.99 -26.41 -46.54
C THR A 268 33.62 -25.52 -45.46
N PRO A 269 34.94 -25.62 -45.19
CA PRO A 269 35.59 -24.74 -44.23
C PRO A 269 35.51 -23.27 -44.69
N VAL A 270 35.00 -22.42 -43.81
CA VAL A 270 34.99 -20.96 -43.97
C VAL A 270 36.43 -20.45 -43.74
N PRO A 271 36.98 -19.59 -44.62
CA PRO A 271 38.32 -19.04 -44.43
C PRO A 271 38.37 -18.08 -43.23
N THR A 272 39.40 -18.27 -42.40
CA THR A 272 39.82 -17.41 -41.29
C THR A 272 40.02 -15.97 -41.75
N PRO A 273 39.50 -14.93 -41.05
CA PRO A 273 39.86 -13.55 -41.35
C PRO A 273 41.31 -13.26 -40.97
N THR A 274 42.10 -12.83 -41.95
CA THR A 274 43.43 -12.23 -41.79
C THR A 274 43.32 -10.92 -41.00
N PRO A 275 44.21 -10.64 -40.01
CA PRO A 275 44.23 -9.35 -39.34
C PRO A 275 44.75 -8.25 -40.26
N THR A 276 43.97 -7.19 -40.43
CA THR A 276 44.42 -5.93 -41.07
C THR A 276 45.21 -5.10 -40.04
N PRO A 277 46.36 -4.53 -40.40
CA PRO A 277 47.22 -3.79 -39.48
C PRO A 277 46.60 -2.45 -39.07
N SER A 278 46.61 -2.15 -37.76
CA SER A 278 46.46 -0.80 -37.25
C SER A 278 47.84 -0.16 -37.16
N ASP A 279 48.09 0.82 -38.03
CA ASP A 279 49.22 1.71 -37.91
C ASP A 279 48.68 3.15 -37.94
N THR A 280 48.88 3.88 -36.85
CA THR A 280 49.35 5.27 -36.79
C THR A 280 49.02 5.86 -35.41
N ALA A 281 50.10 6.08 -34.66
CA ALA A 281 50.18 6.80 -33.41
C ALA A 281 49.84 8.30 -33.53
N VAL A 282 49.55 8.95 -32.38
CA VAL A 282 50.08 10.25 -31.90
C VAL A 282 49.33 10.63 -30.59
N PRO A 283 49.98 11.29 -29.60
CA PRO A 283 50.04 10.80 -28.23
C PRO A 283 49.26 11.59 -27.17
N SER A 284 49.16 10.99 -25.98
CA SER A 284 48.82 11.59 -24.69
C SER A 284 49.72 12.79 -24.32
N PRO A 285 49.23 13.78 -23.56
CA PRO A 285 50.09 14.66 -22.79
C PRO A 285 50.44 14.02 -21.43
N VAL A 286 51.75 13.96 -21.21
CA VAL A 286 52.44 13.60 -19.97
C VAL A 286 52.26 14.71 -18.93
N ALA A 287 52.04 14.30 -17.68
CA ALA A 287 52.19 15.14 -16.51
C ALA A 287 53.68 15.46 -16.25
N GLN A 288 54.00 16.73 -16.02
CA GLN A 288 55.27 17.12 -15.40
C GLN A 288 55.06 18.24 -14.38
N ALA A 289 55.66 18.03 -13.21
CA ALA A 289 55.75 18.97 -12.11
C ALA A 289 56.68 20.15 -12.42
N GLY A 290 56.41 21.31 -11.79
CA GLY A 290 57.31 22.46 -11.82
C GLY A 290 56.76 23.65 -11.04
N SER A 291 57.35 23.88 -9.86
CA SER A 291 57.07 24.95 -8.90
C SER A 291 57.45 26.36 -9.37
N ARG A 292 56.79 27.37 -8.77
CA ARG A 292 57.18 28.77 -8.44
C ARG A 292 55.92 29.66 -8.59
N GLU A 293 55.61 30.68 -7.81
CA GLU A 293 56.03 31.25 -6.52
C GLU A 293 55.05 32.43 -6.26
N SER A 294 54.74 32.70 -4.99
CA SER A 294 54.28 33.97 -4.39
C SER A 294 52.90 34.58 -4.71
N SER A 295 52.11 34.72 -3.64
CA SER A 295 51.55 35.98 -3.07
C SER A 295 50.14 35.69 -2.54
N ASP A 296 49.93 35.45 -1.26
CA ASP A 296 49.89 36.39 -0.14
C ASP A 296 48.44 36.83 0.19
N SER A 297 48.20 36.99 1.50
CA SER A 297 47.11 37.71 2.14
C SER A 297 45.73 37.06 2.30
N ALA A 298 45.59 36.38 3.45
CA ALA A 298 44.61 36.60 4.51
C ALA A 298 43.24 37.25 4.16
N VAL A 299 42.14 36.54 4.49
CA VAL A 299 40.85 37.18 4.77
C VAL A 299 40.55 37.01 6.26
N THR A 300 40.76 38.11 6.98
CA THR A 300 40.37 38.31 8.37
C THR A 300 38.86 38.49 8.46
N ALA A 301 38.28 37.96 9.54
CA ALA A 301 36.95 38.26 10.02
C ALA A 301 36.72 39.77 10.26
N THR A 302 35.45 40.19 10.34
CA THR A 302 34.86 41.07 11.41
C THR A 302 33.69 41.95 10.92
N THR A 303 32.50 41.66 11.47
CA THR A 303 31.55 42.64 12.07
C THR A 303 30.36 43.25 11.29
N ILE A 304 29.19 43.00 11.90
CA ILE A 304 27.87 43.66 11.87
C ILE A 304 27.95 45.03 12.59
N PRO A 305 27.32 46.15 12.14
CA PRO A 305 25.99 46.59 12.67
C PRO A 305 25.22 47.59 11.75
N PRO A 306 24.16 48.30 12.21
CA PRO A 306 22.84 47.83 12.66
C PRO A 306 21.65 48.50 11.91
N ALA A 307 20.43 48.13 12.29
CA ALA A 307 19.13 48.56 11.74
C ALA A 307 18.60 49.93 12.23
N ARG A 308 17.75 50.60 11.41
CA ARG A 308 16.55 51.41 11.76
C ARG A 308 15.93 52.11 10.51
N PRO A 309 14.72 52.73 10.57
CA PRO A 309 13.37 52.23 10.88
C PRO A 309 12.35 52.44 9.72
N ALA A 310 11.12 52.01 9.98
CA ALA A 310 9.92 52.06 9.14
C ALA A 310 9.36 53.46 8.81
N GLU A 311 8.76 53.59 7.62
CA GLU A 311 7.77 54.61 7.27
C GLU A 311 6.52 53.97 6.65
N THR A 312 5.36 54.31 7.23
CA THR A 312 3.98 54.02 6.79
C THR A 312 3.56 54.90 5.60
N PRO A 313 2.64 54.43 4.74
CA PRO A 313 1.70 55.32 4.08
C PRO A 313 0.26 55.15 4.62
N THR A 314 -0.35 56.32 4.73
CA THR A 314 -1.62 56.73 5.32
C THR A 314 -2.84 56.17 4.58
N THR A 315 -3.79 55.61 5.34
CA THR A 315 -5.20 55.43 4.95
C THR A 315 -5.90 56.78 4.92
N SER A 316 -6.50 57.14 3.77
CA SER A 316 -7.45 58.26 3.66
C SER A 316 -8.88 57.73 3.78
N THR A 317 -9.54 58.08 4.87
CA THR A 317 -10.96 57.90 5.15
C THR A 317 -11.79 58.95 4.41
N GLY A 318 -12.71 58.49 3.56
CA GLY A 318 -13.81 59.30 3.03
C GLY A 318 -14.95 59.42 4.06
N VAL A 319 -15.33 60.66 4.36
CA VAL A 319 -16.35 61.06 5.34
C VAL A 319 -17.76 60.91 4.77
N THR A 320 -18.71 60.51 5.63
CA THR A 320 -20.16 60.48 5.41
C THR A 320 -20.81 61.71 6.05
N SER A 321 -21.75 62.38 5.36
CA SER A 321 -22.98 63.04 5.88
C SER A 321 -23.61 63.82 4.69
N GLY A 322 -24.90 63.82 4.34
CA GLY A 322 -26.12 63.65 5.12
C GLY A 322 -26.77 65.03 5.42
N ALA A 323 -28.02 65.24 4.95
CA ALA A 323 -28.97 66.36 5.16
C ALA A 323 -28.92 67.52 4.12
N LEU A 324 -29.98 68.21 3.70
CA LEU A 324 -31.46 68.13 3.71
C LEU A 324 -31.95 69.39 2.92
N SER A 325 -33.11 69.27 2.27
CA SER A 325 -34.13 70.24 1.84
C SER A 325 -33.92 71.78 1.75
N GLU A 326 -34.68 72.30 0.77
CA GLU A 326 -35.03 73.68 0.37
C GLU A 326 -34.09 74.44 -0.57
#